data_AF-A0A369J9S9-F1
#
_entry.id   AF-A0A369J9S9-F1
#
_cell.length_a   1.000
_cell.length_b   1.000
_cell.length_c   1.000
_cell.angle_alpha   90.00
_cell.angle_beta   90.00
_cell.angle_gamma   90.00
#
_symmetry.space_group_name_H-M   'P 1'
#
loop_
_entity.id
_entity.type
_entity.pdbx_description
1 polymer ?
#
loop_
_entity_poly.entity_id
_entity_poly.type
_entity_poly.pdbx_seq_one_letter_code
_entity_poly.pdbx_strand_id
1 'polypeptide(L)'
;MVLAVDCSRDGWTGCYPVTPHRFKTQGLSPNMQAVRWHPPSYDIRVETIPTPEIKHPDDAIVKVKLAALCGSDLHIYRGHAGVDKIHTCGHEFIGEVVALGSSYGSNVEGRPKLYSTLKVGDKVVSPFTVNCGECHVCRLGYTARCPEGALFGSPALEGGQAQYVRVPKAGGTLFNLSNPDTWSSALSSHDKEKALTGLSDSSLLMLADILPTGVFAATQAVNHPKVLPVVTGRPWPQCLSPEATTEGNEISFTPEDRILTIAVIGLGPVGICATIGLLDVVATRQIPYRIVAIDLLEARREKMKAVFAAIDPSGKGDGEFVVLDMDAAKAQVKKWTGAVGCTAILEVVGHADALSAAYDLVRAFGVIVSVGVHGAPPMPFTGRQLYNKNVSFDFGRCPARAMFPPAFDLLVKRQDVFGGVGQPASLIDRIVNFEEATESYRAFDKGEVGKVIFSPWK
;
A
#
# COMPACT_ATOMS: atom_id res chain seq x y z
N MET A 1 -10.33 21.70 1.43
CA MET A 1 -11.43 21.02 2.13
C MET A 1 -11.32 19.53 1.80
N VAL A 2 -10.39 18.83 2.46
CA VAL A 2 -10.21 17.38 2.26
C VAL A 2 -11.30 16.72 3.09
N LEU A 3 -12.24 16.10 2.40
CA LEU A 3 -13.29 15.30 3.01
C LEU A 3 -12.61 14.17 3.79
N ALA A 4 -12.57 14.30 5.12
CA ALA A 4 -12.96 13.15 5.93
C ALA A 4 -14.25 12.63 5.28
N VAL A 5 -14.20 11.44 4.69
CA VAL A 5 -15.43 10.79 4.25
C VAL A 5 -16.20 10.58 5.54
N ASP A 6 -17.14 11.48 5.76
CA ASP A 6 -18.07 11.44 6.86
C ASP A 6 -18.96 10.22 6.64
N CYS A 7 -18.49 9.05 7.10
CA CYS A 7 -19.24 7.81 7.12
C CYS A 7 -20.46 7.88 8.07
N SER A 8 -20.77 9.04 8.67
CA SER A 8 -21.92 9.19 9.57
C SER A 8 -23.24 9.51 8.87
N ARG A 9 -23.29 9.62 7.53
CA ARG A 9 -24.52 10.03 6.81
C ARG A 9 -25.53 8.92 6.47
N ASP A 10 -25.29 7.66 6.82
CA ASP A 10 -26.22 6.55 6.53
C ASP A 10 -26.87 5.91 7.77
N GLY A 11 -27.18 6.69 8.81
CA GLY A 11 -28.28 6.38 9.74
C GLY A 11 -28.26 5.04 10.49
N TRP A 12 -27.11 4.37 10.61
CA TRP A 12 -26.97 3.12 11.37
C TRP A 12 -26.52 3.41 12.80
N THR A 13 -27.47 3.72 13.69
CA THR A 13 -27.23 3.78 15.14
C THR A 13 -27.28 2.37 15.74
N GLY A 14 -26.22 1.61 15.53
CA GLY A 14 -25.97 0.33 16.21
C GLY A 14 -25.15 0.50 17.49
N CYS A 15 -25.55 1.40 18.40
CA CYS A 15 -24.90 1.52 19.70
C CYS A 15 -25.34 0.35 20.59
N TYR A 16 -24.57 -0.74 20.60
CA TYR A 16 -24.71 -1.76 21.64
C TYR A 16 -24.21 -1.19 22.98
N PRO A 17 -24.93 -1.42 24.10
CA PRO A 17 -24.49 -0.96 25.41
C PRO A 17 -23.23 -1.74 25.84
N VAL A 18 -22.11 -1.02 26.00
CA VAL A 18 -20.87 -1.58 26.53
C VAL A 18 -20.89 -1.37 28.05
N THR A 19 -21.04 -2.46 28.81
CA THR A 19 -20.74 -2.43 30.25
C THR A 19 -19.26 -2.09 30.46
N PRO A 20 -18.91 -1.17 31.37
CA PRO A 20 -17.52 -0.80 31.62
C PRO A 20 -16.79 -1.93 32.34
N HIS A 21 -16.27 -2.89 31.59
CA HIS A 21 -15.25 -3.78 32.11
C HIS A 21 -13.92 -3.01 32.14
N ARG A 22 -13.35 -2.85 33.34
CA ARG A 22 -11.96 -2.41 33.49
C ARG A 22 -11.05 -3.49 32.90
N PHE A 23 -10.67 -3.33 31.64
CA PHE A 23 -9.65 -4.15 31.01
C PHE A 23 -8.30 -3.79 31.63
N LYS A 24 -7.70 -4.72 32.37
CA LYS A 24 -6.43 -4.48 33.05
C LYS A 24 -5.27 -4.61 32.05
N THR A 25 -4.60 -3.52 31.73
CA THR A 25 -3.28 -3.45 31.08
C THR A 25 -2.15 -3.75 32.08
N GLN A 26 -2.31 -4.79 32.90
CA GLN A 26 -1.35 -5.11 33.98
C GLN A 26 0.06 -5.29 33.41
N GLY A 27 1.01 -4.47 33.88
CA GLY A 27 2.44 -4.57 33.55
C GLY A 27 2.94 -3.62 32.46
N LEU A 28 2.09 -2.80 31.85
CA LEU A 28 2.56 -1.74 30.93
C LEU A 28 3.01 -0.50 31.71
N SER A 29 4.03 0.21 31.20
CA SER A 29 4.39 1.54 31.70
C SER A 29 3.18 2.47 31.59
N PRO A 30 2.89 3.34 32.58
CA PRO A 30 1.77 4.28 32.52
C PRO A 30 1.92 5.31 31.39
N ASN A 31 3.16 5.59 30.99
CA ASN A 31 3.48 6.53 29.92
C ASN A 31 4.40 5.88 28.87
N MET A 32 4.41 6.47 27.68
CA MET A 32 5.18 6.02 26.53
C MET A 32 5.70 7.21 25.71
N GLN A 33 6.77 7.01 24.95
CA GLN A 33 7.21 7.96 23.92
C GLN A 33 6.38 7.80 22.64
N ALA A 34 6.07 8.91 21.99
CA ALA A 34 5.38 8.96 20.71
C ALA A 34 5.83 10.16 19.86
N VAL A 35 5.88 9.96 18.54
CA VAL A 35 6.05 11.04 17.55
C VAL A 35 4.70 11.66 17.28
N ARG A 36 4.56 12.95 17.57
CA ARG A 36 3.29 13.69 17.48
C ARG A 36 3.41 14.87 16.54
N TRP A 37 2.38 15.05 15.72
CA TRP A 37 2.24 16.21 14.85
C TRP A 37 1.40 17.29 15.53
N HIS A 38 1.84 18.53 15.43
CA HIS A 38 1.13 19.71 15.91
C HIS A 38 0.65 20.59 14.74
N PRO A 39 -0.58 21.11 14.79
CA PRO A 39 -1.07 22.03 13.77
C PRO A 39 -0.35 23.38 13.84
N PRO A 40 -0.32 24.15 12.73
CA PRO A 40 -1.00 23.88 11.47
C PRO A 40 -0.17 23.08 10.45
N SER A 41 1.15 23.01 10.62
CA SER A 41 2.07 22.37 9.66
C SER A 41 3.50 22.34 10.22
N TYR A 42 4.32 21.44 9.69
CA TYR A 42 5.78 21.32 9.87
C TYR A 42 6.27 21.11 11.31
N ASP A 43 5.38 20.80 12.25
CA ASP A 43 5.72 20.65 13.67
C ASP A 43 5.58 19.18 14.11
N ILE A 44 6.72 18.51 14.23
CA ILE A 44 6.86 17.13 14.71
C ILE A 44 7.66 17.14 16.00
N ARG A 45 7.10 16.53 17.05
CA ARG A 45 7.71 16.47 18.38
C ARG A 45 7.69 15.03 18.90
N VAL A 46 8.71 14.67 19.66
CA VAL A 46 8.71 13.44 20.47
C VAL A 46 8.21 13.81 21.86
N GLU A 47 7.15 13.15 22.31
CA GLU A 47 6.51 13.47 23.57
C GLU A 47 6.25 12.23 24.42
N THR A 48 6.35 12.41 25.74
CA THR A 48 5.84 11.45 26.72
C THR A 48 4.33 11.60 26.84
N ILE A 49 3.57 10.58 26.48
CA ILE A 49 2.10 10.55 26.58
C ILE A 49 1.60 9.31 27.33
N PRO A 50 0.36 9.28 27.82
CA PRO A 50 -0.20 8.09 28.45
C PRO A 50 -0.20 6.88 27.50
N THR A 51 0.17 5.72 28.02
CA THR A 51 0.06 4.44 27.28
C THR A 51 -1.41 4.15 26.98
N PRO A 52 -1.77 3.70 25.76
CA PRO A 52 -3.15 3.41 25.42
C PRO A 52 -3.73 2.27 26.26
N GLU A 53 -5.05 2.30 26.44
CA GLU A 53 -5.82 1.25 27.11
C GLU A 53 -6.76 0.55 26.12
N ILE A 54 -7.19 -0.67 26.47
CA ILE A 54 -8.27 -1.37 25.77
C ILE A 54 -9.57 -0.63 26.03
N LYS A 55 -10.23 -0.15 24.95
CA LYS A 55 -11.50 0.58 25.03
C LYS A 55 -12.69 -0.25 24.56
N HIS A 56 -12.44 -1.29 23.78
CA HIS A 56 -13.46 -2.17 23.22
C HIS A 56 -13.00 -3.65 23.29
N PRO A 57 -13.92 -4.63 23.42
CA PRO A 57 -13.61 -6.06 23.38
C PRO A 57 -12.78 -6.54 22.18
N ASP A 58 -12.86 -5.81 21.07
CA ASP A 58 -12.17 -6.08 19.80
C ASP A 58 -10.83 -5.34 19.66
N ASP A 59 -10.37 -4.67 20.71
CA ASP A 59 -9.09 -3.97 20.68
C ASP A 59 -7.93 -4.93 20.97
N ALA A 60 -6.77 -4.63 20.41
CA ALA A 60 -5.48 -5.09 20.90
C ALA A 60 -4.58 -3.89 21.26
N ILE A 61 -3.62 -4.10 22.14
CA ILE A 61 -2.48 -3.19 22.30
C ILE A 61 -1.25 -3.91 21.75
N VAL A 62 -0.54 -3.23 20.85
CA VAL A 62 0.70 -3.70 20.25
C VAL A 62 1.86 -2.90 20.82
N LYS A 63 2.86 -3.59 21.37
CA LYS A 63 4.19 -3.03 21.66
C LYS A 63 4.94 -2.94 20.34
N VAL A 64 5.08 -1.73 19.82
CA VAL A 64 5.64 -1.48 18.49
C VAL A 64 7.14 -1.75 18.51
N LYS A 65 7.64 -2.60 17.62
CA LYS A 65 9.09 -2.82 17.45
C LYS A 65 9.70 -1.82 16.47
N LEU A 66 8.99 -1.58 15.37
CA LEU A 66 9.36 -0.62 14.33
C LEU A 66 8.11 0.06 13.78
N ALA A 67 8.24 1.34 13.44
CA ALA A 67 7.21 2.12 12.75
C ALA A 67 7.82 2.88 11.59
N ALA A 68 7.17 2.91 10.43
CA ALA A 68 7.71 3.60 9.26
C ALA A 68 7.09 4.98 9.02
N LEU A 69 7.84 5.81 8.29
CA LEU A 69 7.39 7.06 7.71
C LEU A 69 6.87 6.80 6.28
N CYS A 70 5.67 7.29 5.98
CA CYS A 70 5.05 7.18 4.66
C CYS A 70 4.87 8.55 4.00
N GLY A 71 4.84 8.58 2.67
CA GLY A 71 4.56 9.80 1.90
C GLY A 71 3.22 10.44 2.26
N SER A 72 2.24 9.62 2.66
CA SER A 72 0.93 10.10 3.09
C SER A 72 0.98 10.90 4.40
N ASP A 73 1.92 10.60 5.31
CA ASP A 73 2.13 11.38 6.53
C ASP A 73 2.54 12.83 6.18
N LEU A 74 3.19 13.05 5.03
CA LEU A 74 3.59 14.38 4.60
C LEU A 74 2.41 15.29 4.24
N HIS A 75 1.23 14.77 3.89
CA HIS A 75 0.05 15.62 3.66
C HIS A 75 -0.42 16.27 4.95
N ILE A 76 -0.35 15.55 6.07
CA ILE A 76 -0.63 16.10 7.40
C ILE A 76 0.52 17.01 7.81
N TYR A 77 1.77 16.54 7.68
CA TYR A 77 2.96 17.34 8.00
C TYR A 77 2.93 18.72 7.34
N ARG A 78 2.61 18.81 6.05
CA ARG A 78 2.55 20.08 5.29
C ARG A 78 1.30 20.93 5.57
N GLY A 79 0.35 20.45 6.37
CA GLY A 79 -0.92 21.13 6.63
C GLY A 79 -1.96 21.03 5.51
N HIS A 80 -1.76 20.15 4.51
CA HIS A 80 -2.65 19.99 3.36
C HIS A 80 -3.85 19.07 3.64
N ALA A 81 -3.83 18.31 4.73
CA ALA A 81 -4.87 17.34 5.07
C ALA A 81 -6.10 17.95 5.77
N GLY A 82 -6.10 19.25 6.10
CA GLY A 82 -7.20 19.90 6.83
C GLY A 82 -7.37 19.39 8.27
N VAL A 83 -6.27 18.92 8.87
CA VAL A 83 -6.22 18.43 10.25
C VAL A 83 -5.87 19.59 11.19
N ASP A 84 -6.57 19.71 12.31
CA ASP A 84 -6.42 20.79 13.29
C ASP A 84 -6.16 20.29 14.73
N LYS A 85 -5.99 18.97 14.91
CA LYS A 85 -5.78 18.32 16.22
C LYS A 85 -4.43 17.62 16.28
N ILE A 86 -3.78 17.76 17.44
CA ILE A 86 -2.57 17.02 17.78
C ILE A 86 -2.91 15.53 17.85
N HIS A 87 -2.09 14.70 17.21
CA HIS A 87 -2.22 13.25 17.22
C HIS A 87 -0.85 12.59 17.06
N THR A 88 -0.76 11.33 17.46
CA THR A 88 0.39 10.46 17.21
C THR A 88 0.44 10.07 15.74
N CYS A 89 1.61 10.19 15.12
CA CYS A 89 1.82 9.96 13.70
C CYS A 89 1.90 8.47 13.31
N GLY A 90 1.77 8.23 12.00
CA GLY A 90 2.18 7.00 11.34
C GLY A 90 1.16 5.86 11.36
N HIS A 91 1.17 5.09 10.28
CA HIS A 91 0.21 4.01 10.04
C HIS A 91 0.87 2.70 9.60
N GLU A 92 2.20 2.65 9.61
CA GLU A 92 2.96 1.46 9.27
C GLU A 92 3.71 0.97 10.51
N PHE A 93 3.31 -0.15 11.09
CA PHE A 93 3.99 -0.69 12.26
C PHE A 93 3.97 -2.22 12.34
N ILE A 94 5.02 -2.75 12.96
CA ILE A 94 5.22 -4.16 13.31
C ILE A 94 5.56 -4.22 14.80
N GLY A 95 5.06 -5.23 15.50
CA GLY A 95 5.24 -5.31 16.94
C GLY A 95 4.79 -6.63 17.53
N GLU A 96 4.56 -6.61 18.84
CA GLU A 96 4.09 -7.75 19.62
C GLU A 96 2.78 -7.41 20.33
N VAL A 97 1.80 -8.31 20.31
CA VAL A 97 0.56 -8.15 21.06
C VAL A 97 0.84 -8.25 22.55
N VAL A 98 0.55 -7.19 23.32
CA VAL A 98 0.76 -7.15 24.78
C VAL A 98 -0.53 -7.11 25.59
N ALA A 99 -1.67 -6.79 24.95
CA ALA A 99 -2.98 -6.90 25.55
C ALA A 99 -4.04 -7.16 24.48
N LEU A 100 -5.11 -7.87 24.86
CA LEU A 100 -6.27 -8.16 24.03
C LEU A 100 -7.54 -7.83 24.81
N GLY A 101 -8.57 -7.36 24.12
CA GLY A 101 -9.92 -7.26 24.66
C GLY A 101 -10.56 -8.65 24.87
N SER A 102 -11.82 -8.67 25.30
CA SER A 102 -12.51 -9.92 25.65
C SER A 102 -13.02 -10.72 24.44
N SER A 103 -12.89 -10.23 23.21
CA SER A 103 -13.37 -10.91 22.00
C SER A 103 -12.33 -11.82 21.32
N TYR A 104 -11.29 -12.24 22.06
CA TYR A 104 -10.24 -13.13 21.57
C TYR A 104 -10.20 -14.45 22.35
N GLY A 105 -9.86 -15.55 21.66
CA GLY A 105 -9.75 -16.89 22.24
C GLY A 105 -10.52 -17.98 21.48
N SER A 106 -10.46 -19.23 21.96
CA SER A 106 -11.06 -20.39 21.28
C SER A 106 -12.59 -20.45 21.32
N ASN A 107 -13.23 -19.69 22.22
CA ASN A 107 -14.66 -19.83 22.55
C ASN A 107 -15.49 -18.57 22.21
N VAL A 108 -15.06 -17.75 21.26
CA VAL A 108 -15.77 -16.53 20.89
C VAL A 108 -16.84 -16.85 19.84
N GLU A 109 -18.02 -17.24 20.30
CA GLU A 109 -19.16 -17.60 19.45
C GLU A 109 -19.64 -16.40 18.62
N GLY A 110 -20.02 -16.64 17.36
CA GLY A 110 -20.57 -15.61 16.47
C GLY A 110 -19.56 -14.64 15.83
N ARG A 111 -18.25 -14.83 16.05
CA ARG A 111 -17.19 -14.01 15.41
C ARG A 111 -16.46 -14.79 14.33
N PRO A 112 -15.90 -14.14 13.29
CA PRO A 112 -15.12 -14.85 12.28
C PRO A 112 -13.83 -15.38 12.90
N LYS A 113 -13.29 -16.45 12.31
CA LYS A 113 -12.03 -17.10 12.73
C LYS A 113 -10.88 -16.11 12.94
N LEU A 114 -10.88 -14.98 12.24
CA LEU A 114 -9.92 -13.89 12.42
C LEU A 114 -9.74 -13.44 13.88
N TYR A 115 -10.80 -13.41 14.69
CA TYR A 115 -10.71 -13.00 16.11
C TYR A 115 -10.19 -14.10 17.04
N SER A 116 -10.05 -15.33 16.58
CA SER A 116 -9.38 -16.40 17.33
C SER A 116 -7.91 -16.59 16.95
N THR A 117 -7.37 -15.74 16.05
CA THR A 117 -5.99 -15.89 15.55
C THR A 117 -4.92 -15.26 16.41
N LEU A 118 -5.27 -14.42 17.40
CA LEU A 118 -4.31 -13.63 18.18
C LEU A 118 -4.27 -14.07 19.65
N LYS A 119 -3.06 -14.11 20.20
CA LYS A 119 -2.77 -14.20 21.64
C LYS A 119 -1.70 -13.19 22.03
N VAL A 120 -1.61 -12.89 23.32
CA VAL A 120 -0.50 -12.10 23.88
C VAL A 120 0.83 -12.80 23.58
N GLY A 121 1.83 -12.04 23.15
CA GLY A 121 3.14 -12.51 22.71
C GLY A 121 3.26 -12.77 21.21
N ASP A 122 2.16 -12.71 20.44
CA ASP A 122 2.23 -12.88 18.99
C ASP A 122 2.92 -11.68 18.32
N LYS A 123 3.84 -11.97 17.40
CA LYS A 123 4.41 -10.98 16.49
C LYS A 123 3.39 -10.66 15.39
N VAL A 124 3.15 -9.37 15.17
CA VAL A 124 2.12 -8.89 14.25
C VAL A 124 2.62 -7.75 13.40
N VAL A 125 2.09 -7.64 12.17
CA VAL A 125 2.19 -6.45 11.33
C VAL A 125 0.79 -5.92 11.06
N SER A 126 0.64 -4.59 11.06
CA SER A 126 -0.64 -3.92 10.92
C SER A 126 -0.78 -3.30 9.54
N PRO A 127 -1.79 -3.67 8.75
CA PRO A 127 -2.27 -2.86 7.65
C PRO A 127 -2.62 -1.44 8.11
N PHE A 128 -2.33 -0.45 7.26
CA PHE A 128 -2.49 0.97 7.59
C PHE A 128 -3.92 1.46 7.90
N THR A 129 -4.94 0.66 7.58
CA THR A 129 -6.33 0.94 7.95
C THR A 129 -6.95 -0.21 8.73
N VAL A 130 -7.71 0.15 9.76
CA VAL A 130 -8.57 -0.77 10.51
C VAL A 130 -9.65 -1.35 9.62
N ASN A 131 -9.98 -2.63 9.82
CA ASN A 131 -11.15 -3.26 9.23
C ASN A 131 -11.72 -4.34 10.17
N CYS A 132 -13.03 -4.59 10.10
CA CYS A 132 -13.69 -5.53 11.02
C CYS A 132 -13.57 -7.01 10.63
N GLY A 133 -13.24 -7.33 9.38
CA GLY A 133 -13.17 -8.70 8.87
C GLY A 133 -14.52 -9.42 8.72
N GLU A 134 -15.64 -8.77 9.06
CA GLU A 134 -16.97 -9.43 9.15
C GLU A 134 -18.13 -8.68 8.47
N CYS A 135 -17.94 -7.44 7.98
CA CYS A 135 -18.97 -6.78 7.18
C CYS A 135 -18.98 -7.30 5.73
N HIS A 136 -20.02 -6.96 4.95
CA HIS A 136 -20.13 -7.35 3.55
C HIS A 136 -18.89 -6.94 2.72
N VAL A 137 -18.46 -5.69 2.86
CA VAL A 137 -17.29 -5.13 2.15
C VAL A 137 -16.00 -5.85 2.53
N CYS A 138 -15.81 -6.19 3.82
CA CYS A 138 -14.67 -6.99 4.28
C CYS A 138 -14.69 -8.42 3.72
N ARG A 139 -15.85 -9.09 3.70
CA ARG A 139 -15.98 -10.46 3.16
C ARG A 139 -15.70 -10.54 1.66
N LEU A 140 -15.95 -9.46 0.91
CA LEU A 140 -15.57 -9.34 -0.49
C LEU A 140 -14.09 -8.96 -0.71
N GLY A 141 -13.34 -8.68 0.37
CA GLY A 141 -11.93 -8.30 0.30
C GLY A 141 -11.68 -6.79 0.20
N TYR A 142 -12.71 -5.94 0.12
CA TYR A 142 -12.59 -4.48 -0.01
C TYR A 142 -12.34 -3.77 1.34
N THR A 143 -11.38 -4.29 2.09
CA THR A 143 -11.10 -3.93 3.49
C THR A 143 -10.73 -2.46 3.70
N ALA A 144 -10.21 -1.78 2.68
CA ALA A 144 -9.92 -0.33 2.71
C ALA A 144 -11.16 0.56 2.89
N ARG A 145 -12.36 0.01 2.68
CA ARG A 145 -13.65 0.71 2.79
C ARG A 145 -14.60 0.00 3.75
N CYS A 146 -14.03 -0.62 4.79
CA CYS A 146 -14.81 -1.07 5.93
C CYS A 146 -15.60 0.11 6.53
N PRO A 147 -16.91 -0.03 6.81
CA PRO A 147 -17.70 1.01 7.49
C PRO A 147 -17.18 1.34 8.90
N GLU A 148 -16.56 0.35 9.56
CA GLU A 148 -15.90 0.47 10.86
C GLU A 148 -14.40 0.83 10.73
N GLY A 149 -13.99 1.24 9.52
CA GLY A 149 -12.59 1.49 9.19
C GLY A 149 -12.11 2.85 9.71
N ALA A 150 -10.84 2.87 10.11
CA ALA A 150 -10.16 4.08 10.55
C ALA A 150 -8.70 4.04 10.05
N LEU A 151 -8.14 5.23 9.76
CA LEU A 151 -6.74 5.39 9.36
C LEU A 151 -5.92 5.68 10.62
N PHE A 152 -4.89 4.86 10.88
CA PHE A 152 -3.91 5.16 11.92
C PHE A 152 -3.17 6.45 11.61
N GLY A 153 -2.69 7.16 12.63
CA GLY A 153 -1.96 8.41 12.41
C GLY A 153 -2.89 9.56 12.03
N SER A 154 -4.11 9.59 12.58
CA SER A 154 -5.09 10.64 12.33
C SER A 154 -5.79 11.07 13.63
N PRO A 155 -6.47 12.23 13.65
CA PRO A 155 -7.24 12.64 14.83
C PRO A 155 -8.32 11.65 15.29
N ALA A 156 -8.79 10.79 14.38
CA ALA A 156 -9.78 9.75 14.69
C ALA A 156 -9.15 8.51 15.32
N LEU A 157 -7.86 8.24 15.04
CA LEU A 157 -7.14 7.08 15.53
C LEU A 157 -5.63 7.36 15.59
N GLU A 158 -5.10 7.38 16.81
CA GLU A 158 -3.67 7.52 17.11
C GLU A 158 -2.82 6.52 16.32
N GLY A 159 -1.65 6.97 15.87
CA GLY A 159 -0.74 6.21 15.01
C GLY A 159 0.25 5.28 15.72
N GLY A 160 1.00 4.57 14.88
CA GLY A 160 1.98 3.56 15.27
C GLY A 160 3.41 4.08 15.49
N GLN A 161 3.72 5.34 15.20
CA GLN A 161 5.01 5.96 15.58
C GLN A 161 5.02 6.29 17.08
N ALA A 162 4.84 5.25 17.89
CA ALA A 162 4.86 5.27 19.34
C ALA A 162 5.43 3.94 19.87
N GLN A 163 5.73 3.88 21.16
CA GLN A 163 6.13 2.64 21.82
C GLN A 163 4.98 1.62 21.92
N TYR A 164 3.74 2.09 22.11
CA TYR A 164 2.55 1.25 22.09
C TYR A 164 1.45 1.88 21.24
N VAL A 165 0.64 1.05 20.58
CA VAL A 165 -0.50 1.50 19.77
C VAL A 165 -1.73 0.64 20.04
N ARG A 166 -2.89 1.28 20.15
CA ARG A 166 -4.19 0.60 20.23
C ARG A 166 -4.67 0.28 18.82
N VAL A 167 -5.03 -0.97 18.60
CA VAL A 167 -5.53 -1.46 17.33
C VAL A 167 -6.99 -1.88 17.51
N PRO A 168 -7.97 -1.07 17.05
CA PRO A 168 -9.36 -1.49 17.02
C PRO A 168 -9.58 -2.63 16.02
N LYS A 169 -10.59 -3.47 16.27
CA LYS A 169 -10.94 -4.59 15.40
C LYS A 169 -9.69 -5.43 15.04
N ALA A 170 -8.85 -5.72 16.02
CA ALA A 170 -7.50 -6.22 15.74
C ALA A 170 -7.48 -7.60 15.09
N GLY A 171 -8.52 -8.43 15.27
CA GLY A 171 -8.64 -9.69 14.54
C GLY A 171 -8.79 -9.49 13.03
N GLY A 172 -9.59 -8.50 12.62
CA GLY A 172 -9.72 -8.10 11.21
C GLY A 172 -8.50 -7.33 10.70
N THR A 173 -7.82 -6.57 11.55
CA THR A 173 -6.73 -5.68 11.12
C THR A 173 -5.38 -6.42 11.05
N LEU A 174 -4.90 -6.96 12.17
CA LEU A 174 -3.54 -7.48 12.29
C LEU A 174 -3.31 -8.77 11.50
N PHE A 175 -2.09 -8.95 10.98
CA PHE A 175 -1.61 -10.24 10.51
C PHE A 175 -0.71 -10.87 11.58
N ASN A 176 -1.03 -12.12 11.96
CA ASN A 176 -0.21 -12.89 12.89
C ASN A 176 0.99 -13.49 12.14
N LEU A 177 2.18 -12.98 12.41
CA LEU A 177 3.45 -13.45 11.85
C LEU A 177 4.05 -14.60 12.66
N SER A 178 3.57 -14.84 13.88
CA SER A 178 3.93 -16.01 14.69
C SER A 178 3.17 -17.27 14.31
N ASN A 179 2.03 -17.14 13.63
CA ASN A 179 1.23 -18.27 13.14
C ASN A 179 0.79 -18.04 11.67
N PRO A 180 1.61 -18.46 10.68
CA PRO A 180 1.31 -18.24 9.26
C PRO A 180 0.11 -19.01 8.73
N ASP A 181 -0.47 -19.97 9.46
CA ASP A 181 -1.68 -20.70 9.03
C ASP A 181 -2.96 -19.86 9.19
N THR A 182 -2.84 -18.67 9.76
CA THR A 182 -3.95 -17.73 9.96
C THR A 182 -4.24 -16.86 8.73
N TRP A 183 -3.41 -16.96 7.68
CA TRP A 183 -3.56 -16.24 6.41
C TRP A 183 -3.03 -17.05 5.22
N SER A 184 -3.51 -16.73 4.02
CA SER A 184 -3.18 -17.44 2.78
C SER A 184 -1.91 -16.93 2.11
N SER A 185 -1.31 -17.73 1.24
CA SER A 185 -0.13 -17.43 0.43
C SER A 185 -0.02 -18.48 -0.66
N ALA A 186 0.66 -18.19 -1.76
CA ALA A 186 1.02 -19.20 -2.75
C ALA A 186 2.19 -20.11 -2.31
N LEU A 187 2.93 -19.70 -1.26
CA LEU A 187 4.02 -20.49 -0.68
C LEU A 187 3.47 -21.65 0.16
N SER A 188 4.24 -22.75 0.21
CA SER A 188 3.94 -23.86 1.10
C SER A 188 4.03 -23.43 2.57
N SER A 189 3.36 -24.14 3.49
CA SER A 189 3.48 -23.87 4.94
C SER A 189 4.94 -23.90 5.41
N HIS A 190 5.74 -24.84 4.90
CA HIS A 190 7.16 -24.93 5.21
C HIS A 190 7.95 -23.70 4.73
N ASP A 191 7.68 -23.22 3.51
CA ASP A 191 8.37 -22.05 2.97
C ASP A 191 7.96 -20.76 3.68
N LYS A 192 6.70 -20.63 4.10
CA LYS A 192 6.24 -19.52 4.95
C LYS A 192 6.98 -19.47 6.27
N GLU A 193 7.06 -20.60 6.98
CA GLU A 193 7.76 -20.69 8.27
C GLU A 193 9.26 -20.37 8.12
N LYS A 194 9.90 -20.94 7.09
CA LYS A 194 11.29 -20.66 6.77
C LYS A 194 11.52 -19.18 6.44
N ALA A 195 10.62 -18.55 5.68
CA ALA A 195 10.71 -17.13 5.39
C ALA A 195 10.56 -16.27 6.65
N LEU A 196 9.53 -16.51 7.47
CA LEU A 196 9.26 -15.70 8.67
C LEU A 196 10.36 -15.78 9.74
N THR A 197 11.11 -16.89 9.77
CA THR A 197 12.27 -17.05 10.66
C THR A 197 13.53 -16.36 10.13
N GLY A 198 13.68 -16.22 8.81
CA GLY A 198 14.85 -15.58 8.18
C GLY A 198 14.70 -14.08 7.88
N LEU A 199 13.48 -13.58 7.72
CA LEU A 199 13.20 -12.19 7.35
C LEU A 199 13.34 -11.22 8.53
N SER A 200 13.96 -10.06 8.28
CA SER A 200 14.06 -8.98 9.26
C SER A 200 12.69 -8.31 9.52
N ASP A 201 12.51 -7.79 10.74
CA ASP A 201 11.31 -7.01 11.09
C ASP A 201 11.13 -5.79 10.18
N SER A 202 12.24 -5.17 9.75
CA SER A 202 12.22 -4.01 8.85
C SER A 202 11.75 -4.38 7.43
N SER A 203 12.09 -5.57 6.95
CA SER A 203 11.58 -6.12 5.67
C SER A 203 10.08 -6.41 5.81
N LEU A 204 9.67 -7.17 6.83
CA LEU A 204 8.27 -7.52 7.09
C LEU A 204 7.36 -6.30 7.28
N LEU A 205 7.90 -5.20 7.84
CA LEU A 205 7.17 -3.93 8.01
C LEU A 205 6.65 -3.37 6.67
N MET A 206 7.29 -3.65 5.54
CA MET A 206 6.83 -3.17 4.23
C MET A 206 5.44 -3.69 3.85
N LEU A 207 4.99 -4.79 4.49
CA LEU A 207 3.65 -5.36 4.33
C LEU A 207 2.55 -4.57 5.05
N ALA A 208 2.91 -3.55 5.83
CA ALA A 208 1.93 -2.69 6.50
C ALA A 208 1.18 -1.76 5.52
N ASP A 209 1.83 -1.34 4.43
CA ASP A 209 1.24 -0.44 3.44
C ASP A 209 1.90 -0.56 2.06
N ILE A 210 3.11 -0.02 1.91
CA ILE A 210 3.61 0.38 0.60
C ILE A 210 3.79 -0.79 -0.38
N LEU A 211 4.17 -1.98 0.10
CA LEU A 211 4.32 -3.14 -0.77
C LEU A 211 2.95 -3.68 -1.22
N PRO A 212 1.99 -3.99 -0.33
CA PRO A 212 0.61 -4.28 -0.73
C PRO A 212 0.02 -3.23 -1.68
N THR A 213 0.25 -1.93 -1.42
CA THR A 213 -0.24 -0.84 -2.27
C THR A 213 0.38 -0.86 -3.68
N GLY A 214 1.68 -1.14 -3.79
CA GLY A 214 2.33 -1.32 -5.08
C GLY A 214 1.80 -2.54 -5.85
N VAL A 215 1.68 -3.68 -5.18
CA VAL A 215 1.11 -4.91 -5.78
C VAL A 215 -0.34 -4.70 -6.21
N PHE A 216 -1.11 -3.94 -5.43
CA PHE A 216 -2.47 -3.56 -5.77
C PHE A 216 -2.52 -2.76 -7.08
N ALA A 217 -1.70 -1.71 -7.22
CA ALA A 217 -1.66 -0.88 -8.42
C ALA A 217 -1.35 -1.73 -9.67
N ALA A 218 -0.33 -2.58 -9.60
CA ALA A 218 0.03 -3.50 -10.69
C ALA A 218 -1.11 -4.48 -11.01
N THR A 219 -1.73 -5.05 -9.97
CA THR A 219 -2.83 -6.02 -10.11
C THR A 219 -4.06 -5.38 -10.76
N GLN A 220 -4.45 -4.18 -10.35
CA GLN A 220 -5.57 -3.45 -10.95
C GLN A 220 -5.32 -3.18 -12.43
N ALA A 221 -4.11 -2.73 -12.79
CA ALA A 221 -3.80 -2.41 -14.19
C ALA A 221 -3.81 -3.65 -15.09
N VAL A 222 -3.09 -4.71 -14.72
CA VAL A 222 -2.92 -5.89 -15.59
C VAL A 222 -4.22 -6.67 -15.76
N ASN A 223 -5.10 -6.67 -14.75
CA ASN A 223 -6.37 -7.38 -14.81
C ASN A 223 -7.54 -6.47 -15.26
N HIS A 224 -7.29 -5.20 -15.60
CA HIS A 224 -8.35 -4.32 -16.05
C HIS A 224 -8.95 -4.80 -17.39
N PRO A 225 -10.28 -4.79 -17.57
CA PRO A 225 -10.95 -5.31 -18.76
C PRO A 225 -10.41 -4.77 -20.10
N LYS A 226 -9.99 -3.49 -20.15
CA LYS A 226 -9.37 -2.85 -21.33
C LYS A 226 -7.92 -3.27 -21.61
N VAL A 227 -7.26 -3.91 -20.65
CA VAL A 227 -5.88 -4.42 -20.75
C VAL A 227 -5.87 -5.91 -21.11
N LEU A 228 -6.91 -6.65 -20.72
CA LEU A 228 -7.05 -8.07 -21.00
C LEU A 228 -6.85 -8.47 -22.47
N PRO A 229 -7.24 -7.70 -23.49
CA PRO A 229 -6.96 -8.10 -24.87
C PRO A 229 -5.47 -8.29 -25.18
N VAL A 230 -4.62 -7.41 -24.64
CA VAL A 230 -3.16 -7.48 -24.81
C VAL A 230 -2.60 -8.69 -24.06
N VAL A 231 -3.06 -8.91 -22.83
CA VAL A 231 -2.60 -9.98 -21.94
C VAL A 231 -3.03 -11.36 -22.47
N THR A 232 -4.29 -11.50 -22.87
CA THR A 232 -4.90 -12.78 -23.28
C THR A 232 -4.72 -13.11 -24.76
N GLY A 233 -4.49 -12.08 -25.61
CA GLY A 233 -4.48 -12.24 -27.06
C GLY A 233 -5.86 -12.49 -27.67
N ARG A 234 -6.91 -12.08 -26.96
CA ARG A 234 -8.30 -12.22 -27.41
C ARG A 234 -8.94 -10.85 -27.53
N PRO A 235 -9.75 -10.57 -28.55
CA PRO A 235 -10.40 -9.27 -28.65
C PRO A 235 -11.38 -9.03 -27.51
N TRP A 236 -11.72 -7.76 -27.28
CA TRP A 236 -12.84 -7.40 -26.42
C TRP A 236 -14.17 -7.71 -27.13
N PRO A 237 -15.20 -8.30 -26.48
CA PRO A 237 -15.23 -8.74 -25.08
C PRO A 237 -14.82 -10.21 -24.86
N GLN A 238 -14.37 -10.94 -25.89
CA GLN A 238 -14.04 -12.37 -25.76
C GLN A 238 -12.91 -12.65 -24.75
N CYS A 239 -12.02 -11.69 -24.50
CA CYS A 239 -11.01 -11.79 -23.44
C CYS A 239 -11.59 -11.95 -22.02
N LEU A 240 -12.88 -11.66 -21.81
CA LEU A 240 -13.57 -11.88 -20.54
C LEU A 240 -14.03 -13.33 -20.33
N SER A 241 -14.11 -14.12 -21.40
CA SER A 241 -14.64 -15.49 -21.38
C SER A 241 -13.63 -16.45 -21.99
N PRO A 242 -12.64 -16.93 -21.22
CA PRO A 242 -11.59 -17.83 -21.69
C PRO A 242 -12.12 -19.09 -22.37
N GLU A 243 -13.32 -19.54 -22.01
CA GLU A 243 -13.94 -20.77 -22.50
C GLU A 243 -14.82 -20.57 -23.74
N ALA A 244 -15.16 -19.33 -24.10
CA ALA A 244 -16.04 -19.05 -25.24
C ALA A 244 -15.32 -19.34 -26.57
N THR A 245 -16.02 -19.89 -27.56
CA THR A 245 -15.47 -20.09 -28.90
C THR A 245 -15.20 -18.75 -29.58
N THR A 246 -14.25 -18.71 -30.52
CA THR A 246 -13.97 -17.51 -31.34
C THR A 246 -14.31 -17.73 -32.82
N GLU A 247 -14.87 -18.91 -33.15
CA GLU A 247 -15.24 -19.29 -34.51
C GLU A 247 -16.16 -18.23 -35.15
N GLY A 248 -15.80 -17.79 -36.36
CA GLY A 248 -16.59 -16.83 -37.14
C GLY A 248 -16.42 -15.35 -36.76
N ASN A 249 -15.60 -15.03 -35.74
CA ASN A 249 -15.20 -13.66 -35.37
C ASN A 249 -13.67 -13.54 -35.24
N GLU A 250 -12.94 -14.29 -36.03
CA GLU A 250 -11.47 -14.36 -35.97
C GLU A 250 -10.83 -13.01 -36.32
N ILE A 251 -9.99 -12.51 -35.42
CA ILE A 251 -9.13 -11.36 -35.64
C ILE A 251 -7.70 -11.84 -35.43
N SER A 252 -6.83 -11.62 -36.41
CA SER A 252 -5.42 -11.97 -36.31
C SER A 252 -4.66 -10.93 -35.48
N PHE A 253 -4.25 -11.30 -34.27
CA PHE A 253 -3.30 -10.51 -33.48
C PHE A 253 -1.90 -10.59 -34.10
N THR A 254 -1.22 -9.46 -34.18
CA THR A 254 0.22 -9.41 -34.43
C THR A 254 0.99 -9.54 -33.12
N PRO A 255 2.29 -9.89 -33.14
CA PRO A 255 3.12 -9.86 -31.94
C PRO A 255 3.14 -8.49 -31.24
N GLU A 256 3.06 -7.40 -32.00
CA GLU A 256 3.05 -6.03 -31.46
C GLU A 256 1.77 -5.74 -30.66
N ASP A 257 0.62 -6.29 -31.07
CA ASP A 257 -0.66 -6.15 -30.34
C ASP A 257 -0.64 -6.83 -28.95
N ARG A 258 0.34 -7.71 -28.71
CA ARG A 258 0.56 -8.42 -27.45
C ARG A 258 1.53 -7.72 -26.50
N ILE A 259 2.14 -6.60 -26.92
CA ILE A 259 3.11 -5.87 -26.08
C ILE A 259 2.39 -4.97 -25.08
N LEU A 260 2.53 -5.29 -23.80
CA LEU A 260 1.99 -4.49 -22.70
C LEU A 260 2.87 -3.26 -22.46
N THR A 261 2.44 -2.11 -23.00
CA THR A 261 3.11 -0.82 -22.76
C THR A 261 2.53 -0.12 -21.53
N ILE A 262 3.34 0.12 -20.49
CA ILE A 262 2.91 0.75 -19.23
C ILE A 262 3.84 1.90 -18.83
N ALA A 263 3.27 2.99 -18.33
CA ALA A 263 4.03 4.01 -17.62
C ALA A 263 3.75 3.95 -16.11
N VAL A 264 4.80 4.09 -15.30
CA VAL A 264 4.70 4.27 -13.84
C VAL A 264 5.13 5.69 -13.51
N ILE A 265 4.22 6.52 -13.02
CA ILE A 265 4.47 7.93 -12.69
C ILE A 265 4.62 8.08 -11.17
N GLY A 266 5.81 8.50 -10.76
CA GLY A 266 6.24 8.59 -9.36
C GLY A 266 7.05 7.36 -8.96
N LEU A 267 8.32 7.58 -8.56
CA LEU A 267 9.28 6.56 -8.12
C LEU A 267 9.71 6.80 -6.66
N GLY A 268 8.77 7.27 -5.83
CA GLY A 268 8.87 7.13 -4.38
C GLY A 268 8.73 5.67 -3.93
N PRO A 269 8.69 5.39 -2.61
CA PRO A 269 8.63 4.02 -2.11
C PRO A 269 7.50 3.17 -2.70
N VAL A 270 6.27 3.70 -2.80
CA VAL A 270 5.13 3.00 -3.41
C VAL A 270 5.35 2.77 -4.91
N GLY A 271 5.95 3.74 -5.63
CA GLY A 271 6.24 3.63 -7.05
C GLY A 271 7.25 2.53 -7.39
N ILE A 272 8.26 2.38 -6.53
CA ILE A 272 9.22 1.26 -6.61
C ILE A 272 8.47 -0.06 -6.36
N CYS A 273 7.65 -0.16 -5.32
CA CYS A 273 6.84 -1.35 -5.06
C CYS A 273 5.88 -1.69 -6.22
N ALA A 274 5.24 -0.68 -6.83
CA ALA A 274 4.36 -0.85 -7.97
C ALA A 274 5.11 -1.34 -9.21
N THR A 275 6.32 -0.81 -9.45
CA THR A 275 7.19 -1.24 -10.56
C THR A 275 7.65 -2.68 -10.37
N ILE A 276 8.05 -3.07 -9.15
CA ILE A 276 8.48 -4.45 -8.85
C ILE A 276 7.30 -5.42 -8.95
N GLY A 277 6.12 -5.03 -8.44
CA GLY A 277 4.90 -5.83 -8.58
C GLY A 277 4.52 -6.02 -10.05
N LEU A 278 4.70 -5.00 -10.88
CA LEU A 278 4.46 -5.11 -12.31
C LEU A 278 5.47 -6.04 -12.99
N LEU A 279 6.77 -5.88 -12.70
CA LEU A 279 7.83 -6.76 -13.21
C LEU A 279 7.57 -8.23 -12.84
N ASP A 280 7.13 -8.47 -11.59
CA ASP A 280 6.78 -9.81 -11.14
C ASP A 280 5.62 -10.42 -11.94
N VAL A 281 4.57 -9.65 -12.19
CA VAL A 281 3.41 -10.09 -12.96
C VAL A 281 3.78 -10.38 -14.41
N VAL A 282 4.52 -9.50 -15.09
CA VAL A 282 4.91 -9.71 -16.49
C VAL A 282 5.89 -10.85 -16.64
N ALA A 283 6.83 -11.04 -15.70
CA ALA A 283 7.75 -12.17 -15.70
C ALA A 283 6.99 -13.49 -15.45
N THR A 284 6.14 -13.55 -14.42
CA THR A 284 5.41 -14.77 -14.05
C THR A 284 4.41 -15.20 -15.12
N ARG A 285 3.74 -14.24 -15.77
CA ARG A 285 2.77 -14.52 -16.85
C ARG A 285 3.39 -14.53 -18.24
N GLN A 286 4.70 -14.32 -18.35
CA GLN A 286 5.44 -14.25 -19.61
C GLN A 286 4.81 -13.27 -20.62
N ILE A 287 4.42 -12.09 -20.13
CA ILE A 287 3.79 -11.04 -20.94
C ILE A 287 4.90 -10.15 -21.53
N PRO A 288 5.05 -10.08 -22.87
CA PRO A 288 5.96 -9.13 -23.50
C PRO A 288 5.57 -7.70 -23.11
N TYR A 289 6.55 -6.86 -22.74
CA TYR A 289 6.24 -5.54 -22.20
C TYR A 289 7.20 -4.44 -22.66
N ARG A 290 6.71 -3.20 -22.51
CA ARG A 290 7.52 -1.97 -22.53
C ARG A 290 7.12 -1.12 -21.34
N ILE A 291 8.01 -0.94 -20.37
CA ILE A 291 7.75 -0.18 -19.15
C ILE A 291 8.63 1.07 -19.13
N VAL A 292 7.99 2.22 -18.93
CA VAL A 292 8.67 3.49 -18.64
C VAL A 292 8.38 3.92 -17.21
N ALA A 293 9.40 3.95 -16.38
CA ALA A 293 9.37 4.42 -15.00
C ALA A 293 9.75 5.92 -14.96
N ILE A 294 8.89 6.76 -14.40
CA ILE A 294 8.96 8.22 -14.54
C ILE A 294 9.01 8.90 -13.17
N ASP A 295 10.01 9.74 -12.93
CA ASP A 295 10.03 10.66 -11.80
C ASP A 295 10.77 11.95 -12.17
N LEU A 296 10.41 13.06 -11.53
CA LEU A 296 11.05 14.36 -11.72
C LEU A 296 12.43 14.41 -11.04
N LEU A 297 12.59 13.73 -9.90
CA LEU A 297 13.83 13.73 -9.13
C LEU A 297 14.82 12.71 -9.66
N GLU A 298 16.02 13.17 -10.04
CA GLU A 298 17.09 12.30 -10.54
C GLU A 298 17.48 11.21 -9.54
N ALA A 299 17.60 11.55 -8.26
CA ALA A 299 17.92 10.59 -7.21
C ALA A 299 16.94 9.40 -7.15
N ARG A 300 15.64 9.63 -7.41
CA ARG A 300 14.64 8.56 -7.46
C ARG A 300 14.76 7.71 -8.72
N ARG A 301 15.10 8.33 -9.85
CA ARG A 301 15.38 7.62 -11.11
C ARG A 301 16.61 6.72 -10.96
N GLU A 302 17.71 7.23 -10.39
CA GLU A 302 18.92 6.43 -10.13
C GLU A 302 18.66 5.29 -9.16
N LYS A 303 17.85 5.52 -8.11
CA LYS A 303 17.40 4.45 -7.21
C LYS A 303 16.63 3.36 -7.96
N MET A 304 15.68 3.72 -8.82
CA MET A 304 14.93 2.72 -9.61
C MET A 304 15.83 1.96 -10.60
N LYS A 305 16.83 2.62 -11.20
CA LYS A 305 17.84 1.94 -12.02
C LYS A 305 18.65 0.93 -11.20
N ALA A 306 19.09 1.30 -9.99
CA ALA A 306 19.82 0.40 -9.10
C ALA A 306 18.96 -0.80 -8.66
N VAL A 307 17.68 -0.56 -8.32
CA VAL A 307 16.70 -1.61 -8.02
C VAL A 307 16.52 -2.55 -9.21
N PHE A 308 16.27 -2.02 -10.42
CA PHE A 308 16.12 -2.87 -11.60
C PHE A 308 17.40 -3.65 -11.90
N ALA A 309 18.58 -3.06 -11.74
CA ALA A 309 19.85 -3.75 -11.94
C ALA A 309 20.03 -4.94 -10.98
N ALA A 310 19.60 -4.81 -9.71
CA ALA A 310 19.71 -5.84 -8.69
C ALA A 310 18.78 -7.05 -8.92
N ILE A 311 17.64 -6.85 -9.59
CA ILE A 311 16.69 -7.94 -9.88
C ILE A 311 17.33 -8.95 -10.84
N ASP A 312 17.28 -10.22 -10.47
CA ASP A 312 17.73 -11.34 -11.30
C ASP A 312 17.08 -11.32 -12.71
N PRO A 313 17.78 -11.70 -13.80
CA PRO A 313 17.22 -11.72 -15.14
C PRO A 313 15.88 -12.47 -15.27
N SER A 314 15.69 -13.59 -14.56
CA SER A 314 14.40 -14.32 -14.56
C SER A 314 13.26 -13.49 -13.97
N GLY A 315 13.59 -12.53 -13.11
CA GLY A 315 12.67 -11.60 -12.48
C GLY A 315 12.30 -10.39 -13.31
N LYS A 316 12.96 -10.18 -14.45
CA LYS A 316 12.72 -9.06 -15.37
C LYS A 316 11.74 -9.42 -16.47
N GLY A 317 11.56 -10.69 -16.81
CA GLY A 317 10.76 -11.11 -17.95
C GLY A 317 11.39 -10.69 -19.28
N ASP A 318 10.61 -10.79 -20.36
CA ASP A 318 11.03 -10.43 -21.72
C ASP A 318 10.38 -9.09 -22.12
N GLY A 319 11.17 -8.01 -22.13
CA GLY A 319 10.65 -6.68 -22.44
C GLY A 319 11.67 -5.56 -22.31
N GLU A 320 11.24 -4.35 -22.68
CA GLU A 320 12.05 -3.15 -22.57
C GLU A 320 11.67 -2.39 -21.29
N PHE A 321 12.67 -2.01 -20.49
CA PHE A 321 12.49 -1.20 -19.28
C PHE A 321 13.39 0.02 -19.34
N VAL A 322 12.82 1.21 -19.15
CA VAL A 322 13.58 2.47 -19.10
C VAL A 322 13.13 3.33 -17.91
N VAL A 323 14.07 4.09 -17.36
CA VAL A 323 13.80 5.06 -16.29
C VAL A 323 14.15 6.46 -16.78
N LEU A 324 13.15 7.33 -16.88
CA LEU A 324 13.25 8.61 -17.58
C LEU A 324 12.56 9.74 -16.80
N ASP A 325 12.90 10.99 -17.14
CA ASP A 325 12.03 12.13 -16.82
C ASP A 325 10.79 12.14 -17.74
N MET A 326 9.87 13.07 -17.49
CA MET A 326 8.59 13.12 -18.20
C MET A 326 8.73 13.40 -19.70
N ASP A 327 9.63 14.28 -20.11
CA ASP A 327 9.76 14.68 -21.52
C ASP A 327 10.42 13.57 -22.34
N ALA A 328 11.48 12.96 -21.80
CA ALA A 328 12.10 11.79 -22.40
C ALA A 328 11.13 10.59 -22.43
N ALA A 329 10.31 10.40 -21.40
CA ALA A 329 9.28 9.37 -21.38
C ALA A 329 8.23 9.56 -22.48
N LYS A 330 7.72 10.79 -22.69
CA LYS A 330 6.80 11.11 -23.79
C LYS A 330 7.42 10.79 -25.15
N ALA A 331 8.68 11.16 -25.36
CA ALA A 331 9.40 10.86 -26.59
C ALA A 331 9.59 9.34 -26.80
N GLN A 332 9.94 8.61 -25.75
CA GLN A 332 10.13 7.16 -25.81
C GLN A 332 8.82 6.41 -26.06
N VAL A 333 7.73 6.77 -25.37
CA VAL A 333 6.41 6.17 -25.61
C VAL A 333 5.94 6.44 -27.03
N LYS A 334 6.16 7.66 -27.55
CA LYS A 334 5.86 7.99 -28.94
C LYS A 334 6.64 7.10 -29.91
N LYS A 335 7.94 6.88 -29.67
CA LYS A 335 8.79 5.99 -30.47
C LYS A 335 8.30 4.55 -30.42
N TRP A 336 8.00 4.02 -29.24
CA TRP A 336 7.53 2.65 -29.06
C TRP A 336 6.18 2.38 -29.71
N THR A 337 5.25 3.33 -29.61
CA THR A 337 3.83 3.08 -29.91
C THR A 337 3.33 3.76 -31.18
N GLY A 338 4.21 4.43 -31.94
CA GLY A 338 3.77 5.24 -33.09
C GLY A 338 2.80 6.36 -32.68
N ALA A 339 3.01 6.95 -31.50
CA ALA A 339 2.13 7.95 -30.86
C ALA A 339 0.75 7.44 -30.37
N VAL A 340 0.52 6.13 -30.31
CA VAL A 340 -0.74 5.57 -29.76
C VAL A 340 -0.85 5.77 -28.24
N GLY A 341 0.26 5.63 -27.50
CA GLY A 341 0.30 5.76 -26.04
C GLY A 341 0.31 4.42 -25.28
N CYS A 342 0.40 4.49 -23.96
CA CYS A 342 0.46 3.33 -23.06
C CYS A 342 -0.90 2.65 -22.88
N THR A 343 -0.91 1.32 -22.82
CA THR A 343 -2.09 0.51 -22.51
C THR A 343 -2.62 0.77 -21.10
N ALA A 344 -1.73 0.92 -20.13
CA ALA A 344 -2.07 1.33 -18.77
C ALA A 344 -1.07 2.34 -18.20
N ILE A 345 -1.52 3.14 -17.25
CA ILE A 345 -0.69 4.04 -16.45
C ILE A 345 -0.89 3.69 -14.98
N LEU A 346 0.20 3.55 -14.23
CA LEU A 346 0.19 3.56 -12.77
C LEU A 346 0.56 4.97 -12.30
N GLU A 347 -0.41 5.70 -11.76
CA GLU A 347 -0.19 7.03 -11.19
C GLU A 347 -0.07 6.92 -9.67
N VAL A 348 1.12 7.24 -9.14
CA VAL A 348 1.52 6.94 -7.76
C VAL A 348 2.00 8.21 -7.03
N VAL A 349 1.57 9.40 -7.49
CA VAL A 349 1.96 10.70 -6.93
C VAL A 349 0.82 11.34 -6.16
N GLY A 350 -0.39 11.39 -6.73
CA GLY A 350 -1.53 12.07 -6.11
C GLY A 350 -1.59 13.58 -6.43
N HIS A 351 -1.10 13.99 -7.61
CA HIS A 351 -1.06 15.40 -8.04
C HIS A 351 -1.71 15.61 -9.41
N ALA A 352 -2.31 16.80 -9.62
CA ALA A 352 -2.97 17.14 -10.88
C ALA A 352 -2.02 17.08 -12.08
N ASP A 353 -0.76 17.50 -11.94
CA ASP A 353 0.22 17.40 -13.04
C ASP A 353 0.55 15.96 -13.42
N ALA A 354 0.65 15.06 -12.42
CA ALA A 354 0.87 13.65 -12.66
C ALA A 354 -0.34 13.01 -13.38
N LEU A 355 -1.55 13.42 -13.00
CA LEU A 355 -2.79 13.00 -13.67
C LEU A 355 -2.90 13.53 -15.10
N SER A 356 -2.53 14.79 -15.35
CA SER A 356 -2.47 15.37 -16.69
C SER A 356 -1.51 14.58 -17.58
N ALA A 357 -0.31 14.30 -17.06
CA ALA A 357 0.68 13.50 -17.76
C ALA A 357 0.19 12.06 -18.00
N ALA A 358 -0.50 11.44 -17.04
CA ALA A 358 -1.13 10.13 -17.21
C ALA A 358 -2.15 10.15 -18.35
N TYR A 359 -3.00 11.18 -18.42
CA TYR A 359 -3.96 11.35 -19.49
C TYR A 359 -3.31 11.56 -20.87
N ASP A 360 -2.21 12.31 -20.94
CA ASP A 360 -1.46 12.50 -22.18
C ASP A 360 -0.87 11.18 -22.68
N LEU A 361 -0.28 10.39 -21.77
CA LEU A 361 0.44 9.16 -22.09
C LEU A 361 -0.48 7.97 -22.37
N VAL A 362 -1.67 7.89 -21.77
CA VAL A 362 -2.56 6.74 -21.96
C VAL A 362 -3.10 6.70 -23.39
N ARG A 363 -3.26 5.52 -23.99
CA ARG A 363 -3.89 5.37 -25.31
C ARG A 363 -5.41 5.48 -25.25
N ALA A 364 -6.03 5.61 -26.43
CA ALA A 364 -7.48 5.41 -26.55
C ALA A 364 -7.85 3.98 -26.11
N PHE A 365 -8.93 3.84 -25.35
CA PHE A 365 -9.28 2.59 -24.66
C PHE A 365 -8.20 2.09 -23.66
N GLY A 366 -7.34 2.98 -23.13
CA GLY A 366 -6.43 2.63 -22.04
C GLY A 366 -7.04 2.83 -20.65
N VAL A 367 -6.27 2.50 -19.63
CA VAL A 367 -6.63 2.67 -18.22
C VAL A 367 -5.58 3.49 -17.47
N ILE A 368 -6.03 4.39 -16.60
CA ILE A 368 -5.18 5.02 -15.60
C ILE A 368 -5.61 4.47 -14.23
N VAL A 369 -4.68 3.82 -13.53
CA VAL A 369 -4.86 3.34 -12.15
C VAL A 369 -4.12 4.31 -11.23
N SER A 370 -4.86 5.05 -10.42
CA SER A 370 -4.31 6.02 -9.48
C SER A 370 -4.45 5.52 -8.04
N VAL A 371 -3.31 5.35 -7.39
CA VAL A 371 -3.20 4.99 -5.97
C VAL A 371 -2.53 6.10 -5.14
N GLY A 372 -2.12 7.19 -5.80
CA GLY A 372 -1.62 8.39 -5.12
C GLY A 372 -2.72 9.09 -4.30
N VAL A 373 -2.33 9.73 -3.20
CA VAL A 373 -3.27 10.46 -2.34
C VAL A 373 -3.50 11.86 -2.91
N HIS A 374 -4.70 12.10 -3.44
CA HIS A 374 -5.07 13.38 -4.05
C HIS A 374 -5.49 14.42 -3.01
N GLY A 375 -4.73 15.51 -2.92
CA GLY A 375 -5.04 16.66 -2.04
C GLY A 375 -5.53 17.91 -2.77
N ALA A 376 -5.35 17.99 -4.10
CA ALA A 376 -5.61 19.19 -4.90
C ALA A 376 -6.94 19.11 -5.66
N PRO A 377 -7.85 20.08 -5.50
CA PRO A 377 -8.98 20.27 -6.42
C PRO A 377 -8.66 21.26 -7.55
N PRO A 378 -9.25 21.13 -8.76
CA PRO A 378 -10.04 20.03 -9.29
C PRO A 378 -9.22 19.01 -10.11
N MET A 379 -9.86 17.91 -10.51
CA MET A 379 -9.33 16.98 -11.52
C MET A 379 -8.93 17.71 -12.80
N PRO A 380 -7.78 17.38 -13.42
CA PRO A 380 -7.26 18.15 -14.56
C PRO A 380 -7.91 17.82 -15.91
N PHE A 381 -8.94 16.98 -15.93
CA PHE A 381 -9.64 16.60 -17.17
C PHE A 381 -11.15 16.68 -17.01
N THR A 382 -11.81 16.84 -18.15
CA THR A 382 -13.25 16.92 -18.30
C THR A 382 -13.85 15.56 -18.64
N GLY A 383 -15.13 15.35 -18.31
CA GLY A 383 -15.86 14.15 -18.74
C GLY A 383 -15.84 13.95 -20.26
N ARG A 384 -15.86 15.04 -21.05
CA ARG A 384 -15.75 15.00 -22.51
C ARG A 384 -14.41 14.46 -23.00
N GLN A 385 -13.31 14.83 -22.36
CA GLN A 385 -11.98 14.30 -22.68
C GLN A 385 -11.92 12.79 -22.44
N LEU A 386 -12.36 12.34 -21.26
CA LEU A 386 -12.39 10.91 -20.92
C LEU A 386 -13.30 10.12 -21.87
N TYR A 387 -14.50 10.64 -22.15
CA TYR A 387 -15.48 10.05 -23.06
C TYR A 387 -14.90 9.88 -24.47
N ASN A 388 -14.35 10.96 -25.05
CA ASN A 388 -13.83 10.94 -26.42
C ASN A 388 -12.63 10.00 -26.59
N LYS A 389 -11.83 9.79 -25.53
CA LYS A 389 -10.66 8.89 -25.54
C LYS A 389 -10.99 7.48 -25.06
N ASN A 390 -12.22 7.22 -24.59
CA ASN A 390 -12.62 5.96 -23.97
C ASN A 390 -11.69 5.50 -22.84
N VAL A 391 -11.17 6.43 -22.03
CA VAL A 391 -10.23 6.10 -20.94
C VAL A 391 -11.01 5.57 -19.74
N SER A 392 -10.57 4.45 -19.17
CA SER A 392 -10.98 4.06 -17.82
C SER A 392 -10.09 4.73 -16.81
N PHE A 393 -10.70 5.15 -15.70
CA PHE A 393 -9.96 5.78 -14.63
C PHE A 393 -10.39 5.19 -13.29
N ASP A 394 -9.44 4.55 -12.62
CA ASP A 394 -9.64 3.80 -11.38
C ASP A 394 -8.88 4.48 -10.23
N PHE A 395 -9.61 4.82 -9.17
CA PHE A 395 -9.06 5.34 -7.93
C PHE A 395 -9.28 4.34 -6.81
N GLY A 396 -8.24 4.07 -6.04
CA GLY A 396 -8.38 3.12 -4.95
C GLY A 396 -7.34 3.30 -3.86
N ARG A 397 -7.83 3.29 -2.62
CA ARG A 397 -6.98 2.95 -1.48
C ARG A 397 -6.81 1.42 -1.47
N CYS A 398 -5.57 0.95 -1.33
CA CYS A 398 -5.25 -0.47 -1.30
C CYS A 398 -6.03 -1.20 -0.20
N PRO A 399 -6.77 -2.29 -0.52
CA PRO A 399 -7.32 -3.19 0.48
C PRO A 399 -6.19 -4.08 1.03
N ALA A 400 -5.32 -3.49 1.86
CA ALA A 400 -4.05 -4.08 2.27
C ALA A 400 -4.18 -5.49 2.86
N ARG A 401 -5.27 -5.83 3.54
CA ARG A 401 -5.50 -7.21 4.02
C ARG A 401 -5.76 -8.21 2.90
N ALA A 402 -6.49 -7.84 1.85
CA ALA A 402 -6.65 -8.72 0.69
C ALA A 402 -5.35 -8.84 -0.12
N MET A 403 -4.54 -7.78 -0.12
CA MET A 403 -3.28 -7.70 -0.87
C MET A 403 -2.07 -8.22 -0.11
N PHE A 404 -2.20 -8.50 1.20
CA PHE A 404 -1.11 -8.99 2.02
C PHE A 404 -0.54 -10.33 1.52
N PRO A 405 -1.36 -11.37 1.19
CA PRO A 405 -0.84 -12.63 0.66
C PRO A 405 0.08 -12.48 -0.56
N PRO A 406 -0.34 -11.88 -1.69
CA PRO A 406 0.55 -11.73 -2.84
C PRO A 406 1.72 -10.77 -2.55
N ALA A 407 1.55 -9.78 -1.66
CA ALA A 407 2.65 -8.91 -1.25
C ALA A 407 3.71 -9.65 -0.42
N PHE A 408 3.31 -10.57 0.46
CA PHE A 408 4.22 -11.43 1.21
C PHE A 408 5.02 -12.33 0.27
N ASP A 409 4.37 -12.96 -0.71
CA ASP A 409 5.03 -13.83 -1.67
C ASP A 409 6.08 -13.06 -2.48
N LEU A 410 5.74 -11.85 -2.93
CA LEU A 410 6.68 -10.96 -3.61
C LEU A 410 7.82 -10.50 -2.69
N LEU A 411 7.53 -10.20 -1.42
CA LEU A 411 8.54 -9.83 -0.44
C LEU A 411 9.58 -10.95 -0.30
N VAL A 412 9.13 -12.18 -0.08
CA VAL A 412 10.01 -13.36 0.03
C VAL A 412 10.89 -13.51 -1.22
N LYS A 413 10.30 -13.32 -2.41
CA LYS A 413 10.98 -13.44 -3.71
C LYS A 413 12.01 -12.33 -3.97
N ARG A 414 11.85 -11.14 -3.36
CA ARG A 414 12.61 -9.92 -3.69
C ARG A 414 13.40 -9.35 -2.51
N GLN A 415 14.10 -10.22 -1.78
CA GLN A 415 14.98 -9.78 -0.69
C GLN A 415 16.20 -8.98 -1.16
N ASP A 416 16.56 -9.06 -2.44
CA ASP A 416 17.53 -8.17 -3.11
C ASP A 416 17.12 -6.68 -3.00
N VAL A 417 15.82 -6.39 -2.86
CA VAL A 417 15.30 -5.03 -2.70
C VAL A 417 14.77 -4.77 -1.28
N PHE A 418 14.04 -5.73 -0.71
CA PHE A 418 13.31 -5.54 0.55
C PHE A 418 14.07 -5.99 1.79
N GLY A 419 15.14 -6.79 1.65
CA GLY A 419 15.87 -7.35 2.79
C GLY A 419 16.93 -6.41 3.38
N GLY A 420 17.50 -5.55 2.53
CA GLY A 420 18.60 -4.66 2.87
C GLY A 420 18.18 -3.31 3.45
N VAL A 421 19.14 -2.62 4.08
CA VAL A 421 19.00 -1.25 4.59
C VAL A 421 20.20 -0.43 4.12
N GLY A 422 19.93 0.72 3.50
CA GLY A 422 20.94 1.71 3.10
C GLY A 422 21.79 1.33 1.87
N GLN A 423 21.55 0.18 1.23
CA GLN A 423 22.23 -0.12 -0.03
C GLN A 423 21.53 0.56 -1.21
N PRO A 424 22.22 0.79 -2.35
CA PRO A 424 21.63 1.48 -3.51
C PRO A 424 20.30 0.89 -4.00
N ALA A 425 20.17 -0.44 -3.97
CA ALA A 425 18.96 -1.15 -4.36
C ALA A 425 17.99 -1.39 -3.18
N SER A 426 18.39 -1.14 -1.93
CA SER A 426 17.50 -1.30 -0.78
C SER A 426 16.38 -0.28 -0.84
N LEU A 427 15.14 -0.74 -0.64
CA LEU A 427 14.02 0.18 -0.47
C LEU A 427 14.19 1.01 0.81
N ILE A 428 14.63 0.37 1.89
CA ILE A 428 14.82 0.96 3.21
C ILE A 428 16.13 1.75 3.20
N ASP A 429 16.05 3.05 3.46
CA ASP A 429 17.22 3.92 3.46
C ASP A 429 17.95 3.86 4.80
N ARG A 430 17.19 3.92 5.91
CA ARG A 430 17.75 3.92 7.26
C ARG A 430 16.73 3.53 8.32
N ILE A 431 17.24 3.02 9.44
CA ILE A 431 16.52 2.81 10.68
C ILE A 431 17.10 3.76 11.71
N VAL A 432 16.26 4.60 12.30
CA VAL A 432 16.63 5.70 13.23
C VAL A 432 15.83 5.59 14.52
N ASN A 433 16.26 6.31 15.56
CA ASN A 433 15.50 6.38 16.81
C ASN A 433 14.48 7.54 16.77
N PHE A 434 13.65 7.69 17.80
CA PHE A 434 12.64 8.75 17.83
C PHE A 434 13.24 10.15 17.94
N GLU A 435 14.42 10.32 18.54
CA GLU A 435 15.11 11.60 18.66
C GLU A 435 15.39 12.23 17.29
N GLU A 436 15.48 11.41 16.23
CA GLU A 436 15.70 11.83 14.86
C GLU A 436 14.38 12.09 14.09
N ALA A 437 13.21 12.00 14.73
CA ALA A 437 11.91 12.10 14.06
C ALA A 437 11.72 13.44 13.33
N THR A 438 11.95 14.57 14.00
CA THR A 438 11.79 15.90 13.40
C THR A 438 12.66 16.06 12.16
N GLU A 439 13.93 15.65 12.25
CA GLU A 439 14.89 15.72 11.15
C GLU A 439 14.54 14.74 10.02
N SER A 440 14.09 13.54 10.37
CA SER A 440 13.67 12.52 9.39
C SER A 440 12.47 12.99 8.58
N TYR A 441 11.47 13.63 9.21
CA TYR A 441 10.34 14.25 8.51
C TYR A 441 10.79 15.35 7.56
N ARG A 442 11.69 16.25 8.00
CA ARG A 442 12.27 17.30 7.16
C ARG A 442 13.01 16.73 5.95
N ALA A 443 13.90 15.76 6.17
CA ALA A 443 14.70 15.15 5.12
C ALA A 443 13.82 14.40 4.12
N PHE A 444 12.80 13.69 4.61
CA PHE A 444 11.85 12.96 3.76
C PHE A 444 10.98 13.91 2.94
N ASP A 445 10.53 15.02 3.53
CA ASP A 445 9.78 16.08 2.84
C ASP A 445 10.54 16.68 1.66
N LYS A 446 11.85 16.90 1.83
CA LYS A 446 12.76 17.43 0.82
C LYS A 446 13.25 16.38 -0.19
N GLY A 447 12.87 15.11 -0.01
CA GLY A 447 13.34 14.01 -0.86
C GLY A 447 14.83 13.68 -0.68
N GLU A 448 15.45 14.10 0.42
CA GLU A 448 16.83 13.77 0.80
C GLU A 448 16.96 12.30 1.24
N VAL A 449 15.85 11.70 1.70
CA VAL A 449 15.73 10.28 2.04
C VAL A 449 14.47 9.68 1.43
N GLY A 450 14.52 8.39 1.15
CA GLY A 450 13.41 7.53 0.75
C GLY A 450 12.71 6.92 1.97
N LYS A 451 12.84 5.62 2.21
CA LYS A 451 12.09 4.95 3.27
C LYS A 451 12.81 5.00 4.61
N VAL A 452 12.24 5.72 5.58
CA VAL A 452 12.75 5.81 6.97
C VAL A 452 11.90 4.96 7.91
N ILE A 453 12.56 4.24 8.81
CA ILE A 453 11.94 3.43 9.86
C ILE A 453 12.42 3.92 11.23
N PHE A 454 11.51 4.11 12.15
CA PHE A 454 11.77 4.43 13.54
C PHE A 454 11.83 3.19 14.43
N SER A 455 12.78 3.14 15.35
CA SER A 455 12.90 2.15 16.42
C SER A 455 12.55 2.81 17.78
N PRO A 456 11.37 2.55 18.36
CA PRO A 456 10.88 3.29 19.55
C PRO A 456 11.61 2.99 20.88
N TRP A 457 12.55 2.05 20.89
CA TRP A 457 13.15 1.45 22.10
C TRP A 457 14.67 1.51 22.14
N LYS A 458 15.29 2.00 21.08
CA LYS A 458 16.71 2.30 21.00
C LYS A 458 16.89 3.78 21.24
#